data_AF-A0A2A3C503-F1
#
_entry.id   AF-A0A2A3C503-F1
#
_cell.length_a   1.000
_cell.length_b   1.000
_cell.length_c   1.000
_cell.angle_alpha   90.00
_cell.angle_beta   90.00
_cell.angle_gamma   90.00
#
_symmetry.space_group_name_H-M   'P 1'
#
loop_
_entity.id
_entity.type
_entity.pdbx_description
1 polymer ?
#
loop_
_entity_poly.entity_id
_entity_poly.type
_entity_poly.pdbx_seq_one_letter_code
_entity_poly.pdbx_strand_id
1 'polypeptide(L)'
;MTPDQIRLVQDTFRQVLPIRVAAAALFYDRLFAIDDSLRNLFPATDMTGQGAKLMAAMGFVVQGLERAETILPTVRDLARRHVGYGVEERHYPVVGEALIDTLATGLGNAFTPEVREAWEAAYGLLSGVMIAAAREVELAA
;
A
#
# COMPACT_ATOMS: atom_id res chain seq x y z
N MET A 1 0.34 -10.55 -12.31
CA MET A 1 -0.75 -9.63 -12.75
C MET A 1 -0.86 -9.71 -14.27
N THR A 2 -2.06 -9.58 -14.81
CA THR A 2 -2.28 -9.47 -16.27
C THR A 2 -2.14 -8.02 -16.74
N PRO A 3 -1.91 -7.76 -18.04
CA PRO A 3 -1.90 -6.40 -18.60
C PRO A 3 -3.19 -5.62 -18.28
N ASP A 4 -4.35 -6.29 -18.31
CA ASP A 4 -5.63 -5.68 -17.95
C ASP A 4 -5.72 -5.29 -16.48
N GLN A 5 -5.24 -6.14 -15.56
CA GLN A 5 -5.19 -5.79 -14.13
C GLN A 5 -4.28 -4.59 -13.88
N ILE A 6 -3.11 -4.53 -14.55
CA ILE A 6 -2.19 -3.39 -14.45
C ILE A 6 -2.89 -2.11 -14.90
N ARG A 7 -3.54 -2.14 -16.07
CA ARG A 7 -4.29 -1.01 -16.61
C ARG A 7 -5.40 -0.58 -15.65
N LEU A 8 -6.19 -1.50 -15.09
CA LEU A 8 -7.26 -1.18 -14.13
C LEU A 8 -6.70 -0.46 -12.88
N VAL A 9 -5.59 -0.94 -12.33
CA VAL A 9 -4.94 -0.30 -11.18
C VAL A 9 -4.44 1.10 -11.53
N GLN A 10 -3.76 1.26 -12.66
CA GLN A 10 -3.27 2.57 -13.12
C GLN A 10 -4.40 3.55 -13.41
N ASP A 11 -5.44 3.11 -14.12
CA ASP A 11 -6.61 3.92 -14.51
C ASP A 11 -7.37 4.41 -13.28
N THR A 12 -7.59 3.53 -12.30
CA THR A 12 -8.34 3.86 -11.09
C THR A 12 -7.49 4.62 -10.08
N PHE A 13 -6.18 4.36 -9.98
CA PHE A 13 -5.31 5.19 -9.15
C PHE A 13 -5.28 6.65 -9.61
N ARG A 14 -5.31 6.90 -10.93
CA ARG A 14 -5.41 8.25 -11.50
C ARG A 14 -6.67 9.00 -11.05
N GLN A 15 -7.77 8.29 -10.80
CA GLN A 15 -9.02 8.86 -10.28
C GLN A 15 -8.94 9.21 -8.79
N VAL A 16 -8.05 8.55 -8.03
CA VAL A 16 -7.80 8.85 -6.61
C VAL A 16 -6.90 10.08 -6.45
N LEU A 17 -6.02 10.40 -7.40
CA LEU A 17 -5.06 11.51 -7.31
C LEU A 17 -5.67 12.88 -6.95
N PRO A 18 -6.84 13.30 -7.49
CA PRO A 18 -7.51 14.53 -7.10
C PRO A 18 -7.91 14.57 -5.62
N ILE A 19 -8.27 13.41 -5.04
CA ILE A 19 -8.72 13.26 -3.66
C ILE A 19 -7.65 12.67 -2.74
N ARG A 20 -6.39 12.59 -3.18
CA ARG A 20 -5.30 11.85 -2.51
C ARG A 20 -5.11 12.18 -1.02
N VAL A 21 -5.33 13.44 -0.62
CA VAL A 21 -5.20 13.86 0.80
C VAL A 21 -6.31 13.22 1.64
N ALA A 22 -7.55 13.30 1.17
CA ALA A 22 -8.70 12.68 1.84
C ALA A 22 -8.60 11.15 1.81
N ALA A 23 -8.17 10.56 0.70
CA ALA A 23 -7.95 9.12 0.58
C ALA A 23 -6.87 8.62 1.56
N ALA A 24 -5.75 9.34 1.70
CA ALA A 24 -4.71 8.97 2.65
C ALA A 24 -5.16 9.11 4.12
N ALA A 25 -5.94 10.15 4.44
CA ALA A 25 -6.53 10.29 5.77
C ALA A 25 -7.49 9.12 6.08
N LEU A 26 -8.39 8.80 5.14
CA LEU A 26 -9.32 7.68 5.26
C LEU A 26 -8.59 6.33 5.42
N PHE A 27 -7.48 6.14 4.71
CA PHE A 27 -6.64 4.96 4.86
C PHE A 27 -6.14 4.80 6.30
N TYR A 28 -5.57 5.85 6.89
CA TYR A 28 -5.05 5.77 8.26
C TYR A 28 -6.16 5.65 9.31
N ASP A 29 -7.30 6.32 9.11
CA ASP A 29 -8.47 6.16 9.97
C ASP A 29 -8.94 4.70 9.98
N ARG A 30 -9.00 4.06 8.81
CA ARG A 30 -9.35 2.64 8.70
C ARG A 30 -8.31 1.71 9.27
N LEU A 31 -7.04 1.95 8.97
CA LEU A 31 -5.92 1.16 9.48
C LEU A 31 -5.99 1.05 11.01
N PHE A 32 -6.18 2.18 11.69
CA PHE A 32 -6.26 2.23 13.14
C PHE A 32 -7.61 1.79 13.70
N ALA A 33 -8.68 1.81 12.90
CA ALA A 33 -9.95 1.22 13.30
C ALA A 33 -9.92 -0.31 13.26
N ILE A 34 -9.18 -0.90 12.33
CA ILE A 34 -8.99 -2.36 12.22
C ILE A 34 -8.03 -2.85 13.31
N ASP A 35 -6.91 -2.16 13.51
CA ASP A 35 -5.94 -2.47 14.57
C ASP A 35 -5.38 -1.18 15.20
N ASP A 36 -5.93 -0.82 16.37
CA ASP A 36 -5.51 0.38 17.11
C ASP A 36 -4.05 0.30 17.60
N SER A 37 -3.50 -0.91 17.77
CA SER A 37 -2.11 -1.10 18.20
C SER A 37 -1.10 -0.57 17.18
N LEU A 38 -1.49 -0.47 15.90
CA LEU A 38 -0.66 0.10 14.83
C LEU A 38 -0.36 1.59 15.04
N ARG A 39 -1.16 2.32 15.83
CA ARG A 39 -0.84 3.72 16.18
C ARG A 39 0.52 3.86 16.85
N ASN A 40 0.98 2.83 17.57
CA ASN A 40 2.28 2.81 18.22
C ASN A 40 3.46 2.88 17.24
N LEU A 41 3.23 2.55 15.96
CA LEU A 41 4.24 2.68 14.89
C LEU A 41 4.37 4.12 14.36
N PHE A 42 3.47 5.03 14.77
CA PHE A 42 3.42 6.42 14.31
C PHE A 42 3.51 7.44 15.46
N PRO A 43 4.45 7.30 16.42
CA PRO A 43 4.53 8.22 17.57
C PRO A 43 4.90 9.62 17.10
N ALA A 44 4.16 10.63 17.58
CA ALA A 44 4.37 12.06 17.25
C ALA A 44 4.52 12.34 15.74
N THR A 45 3.86 11.54 14.89
CA THR A 45 3.97 11.64 13.44
C THR A 45 3.00 12.68 12.88
N ASP A 46 3.49 13.56 12.01
CA ASP A 46 2.61 14.36 11.15
C ASP A 46 1.89 13.44 10.17
N MET A 47 0.62 13.14 10.47
CA MET A 47 -0.19 12.23 9.68
C MET A 47 -0.54 12.77 8.29
N THR A 48 -0.52 14.09 8.09
CA THR A 48 -0.72 14.69 6.76
C THR A 48 0.51 14.46 5.89
N GLY A 49 1.70 14.75 6.42
CA GLY A 49 2.98 14.43 5.78
C GLY A 49 3.14 12.92 5.54
N GLN A 50 2.72 12.09 6.49
CA GLN A 50 2.74 10.64 6.34
C GLN A 50 1.79 10.15 5.24
N GLY A 51 0.58 10.71 5.16
CA GLY A 51 -0.35 10.43 4.07
C GLY A 51 0.22 10.80 2.70
N ALA A 52 0.94 11.92 2.59
CA ALA A 52 1.63 12.30 1.36
C ALA A 52 2.72 11.29 0.96
N LYS A 53 3.50 10.78 1.92
CA LYS A 53 4.50 9.73 1.69
C LYS A 53 3.85 8.43 1.20
N LEU A 54 2.73 8.03 1.80
CA LEU A 54 1.96 6.87 1.38
C LEU A 54 1.53 7.01 -0.09
N MET A 55 0.89 8.12 -0.46
CA MET A 55 0.41 8.34 -1.83
C MET A 55 1.55 8.39 -2.84
N ALA A 56 2.70 8.95 -2.48
CA ALA A 56 3.90 8.93 -3.32
C ALA A 56 4.45 7.51 -3.52
N ALA A 57 4.53 6.71 -2.45
CA ALA A 57 4.98 5.33 -2.52
C ALA A 57 4.03 4.46 -3.37
N MET A 58 2.71 4.61 -3.17
CA MET A 58 1.71 3.94 -4.02
C MET A 58 1.86 4.35 -5.48
N GLY A 59 2.01 5.65 -5.77
CA GLY A 59 2.20 6.13 -7.13
C GLY A 59 3.46 5.58 -7.79
N PHE A 60 4.55 5.44 -7.05
CA PHE A 60 5.78 4.79 -7.54
C PHE A 60 5.52 3.32 -7.91
N VAL A 61 4.87 2.56 -7.03
CA VAL A 61 4.55 1.14 -7.30
C VAL A 61 3.60 1.00 -8.49
N VAL A 62 2.50 1.76 -8.51
CA VAL A 62 1.49 1.71 -9.59
C VAL A 62 2.11 2.02 -10.96
N GLN A 63 3.00 3.01 -11.05
CA GLN A 63 3.70 3.32 -12.29
C GLN A 63 4.68 2.22 -12.70
N GLY A 64 5.29 1.53 -11.73
CA GLY A 64 6.24 0.46 -12.00
C GLY A 64 5.61 -0.91 -12.31
N LEU A 65 4.29 -1.08 -12.23
CA LEU A 65 3.63 -2.39 -12.41
C LEU A 65 3.90 -3.05 -13.77
N GLU A 66 4.07 -2.26 -14.84
CA GLU A 66 4.41 -2.78 -16.18
C GLU A 66 5.81 -3.40 -16.26
N ARG A 67 6.73 -2.98 -15.38
CA ARG A 67 8.13 -3.40 -15.31
C ARG A 67 8.55 -3.58 -13.87
N ALA A 68 7.82 -4.45 -13.15
CA ALA A 68 7.94 -4.61 -11.72
C ALA A 68 9.40 -4.86 -11.26
N GLU A 69 10.17 -5.59 -12.07
CA GLU A 69 11.59 -5.89 -11.84
C GLU A 69 12.45 -4.63 -11.64
N THR A 70 12.08 -3.51 -12.27
CA THR A 70 12.82 -2.25 -12.17
C THR A 70 12.61 -1.55 -10.83
N ILE A 71 11.46 -1.77 -10.18
CA ILE A 71 11.12 -1.16 -8.89
C ILE A 71 11.46 -2.07 -7.70
N LEU A 72 11.69 -3.38 -7.93
CA LEU A 72 11.97 -4.34 -6.87
C LEU A 72 13.12 -3.92 -5.93
N PRO A 73 14.27 -3.39 -6.39
CA PRO A 73 15.32 -2.96 -5.47
C PRO A 73 14.84 -1.88 -4.49
N THR A 74 14.10 -0.90 -4.99
CA THR A 74 13.55 0.19 -4.16
C THR A 74 12.49 -0.31 -3.18
N VAL A 75 11.64 -1.26 -3.61
CA VAL A 75 10.64 -1.91 -2.74
C VAL A 75 11.31 -2.72 -1.64
N ARG A 76 12.39 -3.45 -1.94
CA ARG A 76 13.17 -4.17 -0.93
C ARG A 76 13.79 -3.22 0.08
N ASP A 77 14.40 -2.12 -0.36
CA ASP A 77 14.95 -1.11 0.55
C ASP A 77 13.88 -0.46 1.43
N LEU A 78 12.69 -0.24 0.88
CA LEU A 78 11.53 0.21 1.66
C LEU A 78 11.16 -0.82 2.74
N ALA A 79 11.14 -2.12 2.40
CA ALA A 79 10.84 -3.19 3.35
C ALA A 79 11.85 -3.27 4.49
N ARG A 80 13.17 -3.14 4.20
CA ARG A 80 14.20 -3.10 5.24
C ARG A 80 13.98 -1.95 6.24
N ARG A 81 13.57 -0.79 5.74
CA ARG A 81 13.19 0.34 6.61
C ARG A 81 11.94 0.06 7.42
N HIS A 82 10.96 -0.67 6.87
CA HIS A 82 9.75 -1.07 7.59
C HIS A 82 10.06 -1.96 8.78
N VAL A 83 11.00 -2.90 8.64
CA VAL A 83 11.52 -3.69 9.78
C VAL A 83 12.08 -2.76 10.86
N GLY A 84 12.90 -1.77 10.48
CA GLY A 84 13.43 -0.76 11.40
C GLY A 84 12.37 0.12 12.06
N TYR A 85 11.17 0.23 11.49
CA TYR A 85 10.03 0.93 12.08
C TYR A 85 9.20 0.05 13.02
N GLY A 86 9.52 -1.25 13.13
CA GLY A 86 8.76 -2.22 13.92
C GLY A 86 7.56 -2.82 13.18
N VAL A 87 7.52 -2.73 11.84
CA VAL A 87 6.49 -3.42 11.05
C VAL A 87 6.80 -4.91 11.01
N GLU A 88 5.77 -5.70 11.29
CA GLU A 88 5.78 -7.16 11.32
C GLU A 88 4.93 -7.73 10.18
N GLU A 89 5.16 -8.99 9.82
CA GLU A 89 4.39 -9.68 8.78
C GLU A 89 2.87 -9.63 9.04
N ARG A 90 2.44 -9.74 10.30
CA ARG A 90 1.04 -9.69 10.71
C ARG A 90 0.33 -8.36 10.41
N HIS A 91 1.08 -7.28 10.17
CA HIS A 91 0.49 -5.97 9.85
C HIS A 91 0.03 -5.87 8.39
N TYR A 92 0.62 -6.65 7.48
CA TYR A 92 0.30 -6.55 6.04
C TYR A 92 -1.17 -6.89 5.72
N PRO A 93 -1.79 -7.96 6.25
CA PRO A 93 -3.21 -8.20 6.04
C PRO A 93 -4.10 -7.00 6.41
N VAL A 94 -3.82 -6.35 7.55
CA VAL A 94 -4.56 -5.17 8.03
C VAL A 94 -4.37 -3.97 7.09
N VAL A 95 -3.15 -3.76 6.59
CA VAL A 95 -2.85 -2.72 5.59
C VAL A 95 -3.60 -2.98 4.28
N GLY A 96 -3.66 -4.24 3.84
CA GLY A 96 -4.39 -4.64 2.63
C GLY A 96 -5.89 -4.34 2.74
N GLU A 97 -6.50 -4.71 3.85
CA GLU A 97 -7.91 -4.43 4.14
C GLU A 97 -8.19 -2.91 4.15
N ALA A 98 -7.41 -2.14 4.91
CA ALA A 98 -7.56 -0.68 4.97
C ALA A 98 -7.41 -0.02 3.59
N LEU A 99 -6.47 -0.50 2.77
CA LEU A 99 -6.26 -0.01 1.41
C LEU A 99 -7.46 -0.30 0.51
N ILE A 100 -7.93 -1.53 0.48
CA ILE A 100 -9.04 -1.97 -0.38
C ILE A 100 -10.33 -1.22 -0.01
N ASP A 101 -10.61 -1.05 1.28
CA ASP A 101 -11.75 -0.27 1.72
C ASP A 101 -11.63 1.20 1.29
N THR A 102 -10.44 1.79 1.45
CA THR A 102 -10.15 3.18 1.04
C THR A 102 -10.42 3.38 -0.43
N LEU A 103 -9.97 2.46 -1.28
CA LEU A 103 -10.23 2.49 -2.71
C LEU A 103 -11.72 2.33 -3.00
N ALA A 104 -12.41 1.40 -2.33
CA ALA A 104 -13.85 1.21 -2.49
C ALA A 104 -14.65 2.49 -2.21
N THR A 105 -14.27 3.23 -1.17
CA THR A 105 -14.94 4.49 -0.82
C THR A 105 -14.54 5.62 -1.74
N GLY A 106 -13.26 5.76 -2.08
CA GLY A 106 -12.76 6.85 -2.92
C GLY A 106 -13.21 6.76 -4.37
N LEU A 107 -13.37 5.54 -4.89
CA LEU A 107 -13.76 5.28 -6.29
C LEU A 107 -15.28 5.10 -6.46
N GLY A 108 -16.01 4.75 -5.40
CA GLY A 108 -17.45 4.53 -5.45
C GLY A 108 -17.83 3.54 -6.55
N ASN A 109 -18.69 3.96 -7.49
CA ASN A 109 -19.14 3.12 -8.61
C ASN A 109 -18.01 2.65 -9.55
N ALA A 110 -16.85 3.32 -9.55
CA ALA A 110 -15.69 2.89 -10.33
C ALA A 110 -14.94 1.71 -9.67
N PHE A 111 -15.26 1.34 -8.43
CA PHE A 111 -14.69 0.18 -7.75
C PHE A 111 -15.46 -1.11 -8.08
N THR A 112 -15.37 -1.54 -9.33
CA THR A 112 -16.01 -2.78 -9.81
C THR A 112 -15.31 -4.02 -9.22
N PRO A 113 -15.93 -5.22 -9.31
CA PRO A 113 -15.28 -6.47 -8.89
C PRO A 113 -13.91 -6.69 -9.54
N GLU A 114 -13.78 -6.38 -10.83
CA GLU A 114 -12.52 -6.52 -11.57
C GLU A 114 -11.45 -5.54 -11.08
N VAL A 115 -11.86 -4.32 -10.70
CA VAL A 115 -10.97 -3.33 -10.10
C VAL A 115 -10.50 -3.80 -8.73
N ARG A 116 -11.40 -4.34 -7.90
CA ARG A 116 -11.06 -4.94 -6.60
C ARG A 116 -10.03 -6.05 -6.78
N GLU A 117 -10.30 -7.03 -7.64
CA GLU A 117 -9.39 -8.14 -7.90
C GLU A 117 -8.02 -7.66 -8.40
N ALA A 118 -7.99 -6.65 -9.26
CA ALA A 118 -6.75 -6.06 -9.76
C ALA A 118 -5.92 -5.40 -8.65
N TRP A 119 -6.57 -4.66 -7.73
CA TRP A 119 -5.91 -4.05 -6.58
C TRP A 119 -5.46 -5.07 -5.54
N GLU A 120 -6.26 -6.10 -5.27
CA GLU A 120 -5.88 -7.21 -4.39
C GLU A 120 -4.65 -7.95 -4.95
N ALA A 121 -4.63 -8.21 -6.26
CA ALA A 121 -3.48 -8.80 -6.94
C ALA A 121 -2.22 -7.91 -6.87
N ALA A 122 -2.37 -6.60 -7.08
CA ALA A 122 -1.25 -5.65 -6.97
C ALA A 122 -0.71 -5.57 -5.55
N TYR A 123 -1.60 -5.48 -4.56
CA TYR A 123 -1.23 -5.44 -3.15
C TYR A 123 -0.56 -6.75 -2.71
N GLY A 124 -1.10 -7.90 -3.10
CA GLY A 124 -0.52 -9.21 -2.80
C GLY A 124 0.89 -9.37 -3.38
N LEU A 125 1.12 -8.92 -4.61
CA LEU A 125 2.45 -8.92 -5.22
C LEU A 125 3.43 -8.04 -4.44
N LEU A 126 3.04 -6.80 -4.12
CA LEU A 126 3.89 -5.85 -3.40
C LEU A 126 4.21 -6.34 -1.98
N SER A 127 3.18 -6.69 -1.21
CA SER A 127 3.31 -7.16 0.16
C SER A 127 4.15 -8.44 0.24
N GLY A 128 3.98 -9.37 -0.69
CA GLY A 128 4.82 -10.58 -0.78
C GLY A 128 6.31 -10.27 -0.95
N VAL A 129 6.65 -9.32 -1.83
CA VAL A 129 8.05 -8.85 -1.99
C VAL A 129 8.56 -8.21 -0.71
N MET A 130 7.76 -7.37 -0.05
CA MET A 130 8.17 -6.70 1.16
C MET A 130 8.36 -7.67 2.34
N ILE A 131 7.44 -8.61 2.53
CA ILE A 131 7.52 -9.65 3.58
C ILE A 131 8.76 -10.51 3.36
N ALA A 132 9.02 -10.95 2.13
CA ALA A 132 10.21 -11.74 1.83
C ALA A 132 11.50 -10.98 2.17
N ALA A 133 11.59 -9.71 1.79
CA ALA A 133 12.74 -8.87 2.09
C ALA A 133 12.87 -8.53 3.59
N ALA A 134 11.77 -8.42 4.32
CA ALA A 134 11.78 -8.22 5.77
C ALA A 134 12.36 -9.43 6.50
N ARG A 135 11.93 -10.65 6.13
CA ARG A 135 12.46 -11.91 6.68
C ARG A 135 13.97 -12.06 6.47
N GLU A 136 14.49 -11.60 5.33
CA GLU A 136 15.94 -11.59 5.09
C GLU A 136 16.71 -10.73 6.10
N VAL A 137 16.13 -9.58 6.51
CA VAL A 137 16.74 -8.71 7.52
C VAL A 137 16.68 -9.35 8.90
N GLU A 138 15.53 -9.91 9.28
CA GLU A 138 15.33 -10.55 10.58
C GLU A 138 16.24 -11.76 10.78
N LEU A 139 16.49 -12.55 9.72
CA LEU A 139 17.42 -13.68 9.77
C LEU A 139 18.90 -13.27 9.85
N ALA A 140 19.22 -12.03 9.46
CA ALA A 140 20.57 -11.49 9.47
C ALA A 140 20.90 -10.68 10.74
N ALA A 141 19.91 -10.43 11.60
CA ALA A 141 20.03 -9.70 12.86
C ALA A 141 20.33 -10.63 14.05
#